data_AF-A0A1W9QHA4-F1
#
_entry.id   AF-A0A1W9QHA4-F1
#
_cell.length_a   1.000
_cell.length_b   1.000
_cell.length_c   1.000
_cell.angle_alpha   90.00
_cell.angle_beta   90.00
_cell.angle_gamma   90.00
#
_symmetry.space_group_name_H-M   'P 1'
#
loop_
_entity.id
_entity.type
_entity.pdbx_description
1 polymer ?
#
loop_
_entity_poly.entity_id
_entity_poly.type
_entity_poly.pdbx_seq_one_letter_code
_entity_poly.pdbx_strand_id
1 'polypeptide(L)'
;MPWTLALENRSEEPVVLAADMGLLELTLIPPSASAPAEDASKPAAQASPKPQVFGIRPKTPTDETIELGPGEIIVASFDPRDRVPDDLLVEGTEVQPAYGYAVETEIRWERGKRVERALTDKPPFVLTSPPEEDGAPARTAKVLTSAPFMLGETYPLSKVSALPRNEDSEAQEAERARRRESPLKLTLADLGTADRTFSKVLQLTLKNQTREPLDIVLKRELFSFEVIGPQGAATCVLEPMKVDPLPHNFTRLTPGASRSLPIRLPEACPAGTFDAPGQYRVMARFVSPSSGAEYGKSGFVGIVRAEKPARLTVNARAGQLPVRTFRKLRPSEGPSREESQSESEQDSAPPGDDSSVAE
;
A
#
# COMPACT_ATOMS: atom_id res chain seq x y z
N MET A 1 -4.15 -4.62 3.44
CA MET A 1 -5.06 -3.62 2.85
C MET A 1 -4.19 -2.48 2.36
N PRO A 2 -4.16 -2.20 1.05
CA PRO A 2 -3.47 -1.02 0.54
C PRO A 2 -4.22 0.25 0.99
N TRP A 3 -3.46 1.30 1.32
CA TRP A 3 -3.98 2.66 1.44
C TRP A 3 -4.15 3.28 0.06
N THR A 4 -5.00 4.30 -0.01
CA THR A 4 -5.20 5.08 -1.23
C THR A 4 -4.91 6.54 -0.92
N LEU A 5 -3.97 7.13 -1.65
CA LEU A 5 -3.81 8.57 -1.74
C LEU A 5 -4.76 9.07 -2.83
N ALA A 6 -5.60 10.04 -2.51
CA ALA A 6 -6.46 10.73 -3.48
C ALA A 6 -6.11 12.22 -3.49
N LEU A 7 -5.86 12.77 -4.68
CA LEU A 7 -5.63 14.19 -4.91
C LEU A 7 -6.71 14.68 -5.86
N GLU A 8 -7.53 15.62 -5.38
CA GLU A 8 -8.70 16.15 -6.05
C GLU A 8 -8.47 17.63 -6.38
N ASN A 9 -8.72 18.01 -7.64
CA ASN A 9 -8.80 19.42 -7.99
C ASN A 9 -10.15 20.00 -7.56
N ARG A 10 -10.18 20.72 -6.44
CA ARG A 10 -11.37 21.41 -5.93
C ARG A 10 -11.54 22.83 -6.46
N SER A 11 -10.65 23.28 -7.34
CA SER A 11 -10.76 24.60 -7.97
C SER A 11 -11.60 24.53 -9.24
N GLU A 12 -12.05 25.70 -9.71
CA GLU A 12 -12.81 25.87 -10.94
C GLU A 12 -11.90 25.92 -12.18
N GLU A 13 -10.58 25.88 -11.99
CA GLU A 13 -9.58 25.98 -13.05
C GLU A 13 -8.73 24.71 -13.15
N PRO A 14 -8.16 24.41 -14.34
CA PRO A 14 -7.19 23.33 -14.45
C PRO A 14 -5.90 23.65 -13.68
N VAL A 15 -5.32 22.62 -13.06
CA VAL A 15 -4.05 22.71 -12.35
C VAL A 15 -3.07 21.67 -12.88
N VAL A 16 -1.78 21.98 -12.85
CA VAL A 16 -0.70 21.02 -13.09
C VAL A 16 -0.17 20.57 -11.73
N LEU A 17 -0.14 19.26 -11.54
CA LEU A 17 0.26 18.60 -10.30
C LEU A 17 1.47 17.68 -10.57
N ALA A 18 2.48 17.76 -9.71
CA ALA A 18 3.57 16.78 -9.65
C ALA A 18 3.01 15.45 -9.12
N ALA A 19 3.06 14.38 -9.92
CA ALA A 19 2.37 13.12 -9.69
C ALA A 19 3.33 11.97 -9.38
N ASP A 20 4.16 12.15 -8.36
CA ASP A 20 5.16 11.19 -7.88
C ASP A 20 4.85 10.74 -6.44
N MET A 21 4.74 9.43 -6.21
CA MET A 21 4.50 8.88 -4.86
C MET A 21 5.67 9.08 -3.89
N GLY A 22 6.87 9.41 -4.38
CA GLY A 22 8.02 9.83 -3.58
C GLY A 22 7.80 11.15 -2.83
N LEU A 23 6.81 11.95 -3.24
CA LEU A 23 6.44 13.20 -2.56
C LEU A 23 5.55 12.99 -1.32
N LEU A 24 5.06 11.77 -1.09
CA LEU A 24 4.22 11.44 0.07
C LEU A 24 5.08 11.22 1.33
N GLU A 25 4.79 12.03 2.34
CA GLU A 25 5.30 11.93 3.70
C GLU A 25 4.15 11.61 4.66
N LEU A 26 4.40 10.73 5.63
CA LEU A 26 3.45 10.35 6.66
C LEU A 26 4.05 10.67 8.02
N THR A 27 3.37 11.51 8.79
CA THR A 27 3.69 11.71 10.21
C THR A 27 2.77 10.86 11.06
N LEU A 28 3.33 10.02 11.94
CA LEU A 28 2.59 9.12 12.80
C LEU A 28 2.80 9.50 14.27
N ILE A 29 1.69 9.54 15.02
CA ILE A 29 1.68 9.74 16.46
C ILE A 29 1.03 8.49 17.08
N PRO A 30 1.82 7.54 17.60
CA PRO A 30 1.26 6.32 18.18
C PRO A 30 0.41 6.64 19.42
N PRO A 31 -0.52 5.76 19.83
CA PRO A 31 -1.28 5.98 21.06
C PRO A 31 -0.35 5.97 22.28
N SER A 32 -0.68 6.76 23.31
CA SER A 32 0.03 6.68 24.58
C SER A 32 -0.15 5.27 25.15
N ALA A 33 0.94 4.61 25.53
CA ALA A 33 0.84 3.33 26.21
C ALA A 33 0.11 3.53 27.55
N SER A 34 -1.11 3.03 27.66
CA SER A 34 -1.75 2.86 28.96
C SER A 34 -0.90 1.85 29.74
N ALA A 35 -0.20 2.31 30.77
CA ALA A 35 0.49 1.41 31.68
C ALA A 35 -0.56 0.45 32.28
N PRO A 36 -0.27 -0.86 32.40
CA PRO A 36 -1.12 -1.75 33.17
C PRO A 36 -1.23 -1.17 34.59
N ALA A 37 -2.47 -1.04 35.07
CA ALA A 37 -2.79 -0.49 36.38
C ALA A 37 -2.37 -1.47 37.48
N GLU A 38 -1.07 -1.58 37.75
CA GLU A 38 -0.55 -2.06 39.03
C GLU A 38 0.15 -0.87 39.70
N ASP A 39 -0.36 -0.51 40.87
CA ASP A 39 0.04 0.60 41.74
C ASP A 39 -0.25 2.04 41.29
N ALA A 40 -1.52 2.43 41.48
CA ALA A 40 -1.95 3.82 41.55
C ALA A 40 -1.36 4.53 42.77
N SER A 41 -0.14 5.05 42.66
CA SER A 41 0.42 6.00 43.63
C SER A 41 1.35 7.04 42.99
N LYS A 42 0.95 7.57 41.83
CA LYS A 42 1.20 8.94 41.31
C LYS A 42 0.80 8.96 39.84
N PRO A 43 0.00 9.93 39.35
CA PRO A 43 -0.11 10.14 37.92
C PRO A 43 1.25 10.68 37.43
N ALA A 44 2.13 9.78 36.98
CA ALA A 44 3.23 10.17 36.14
C ALA A 44 2.60 10.79 34.89
N ALA A 45 2.87 12.08 34.65
CA ALA A 45 2.43 12.75 33.43
C ALA A 45 2.94 11.92 32.24
N GLN A 46 2.05 11.16 31.61
CA GLN A 46 2.40 10.39 30.42
C GLN A 46 2.82 11.40 29.37
N ALA A 47 4.10 11.40 29.03
CA ALA A 47 4.61 12.25 27.97
C ALA A 47 3.88 11.89 26.69
N SER A 48 3.23 12.87 26.06
CA SER A 48 2.57 12.65 24.77
C SER A 48 3.58 12.03 23.80
N PRO A 49 3.21 10.94 23.11
CA PRO A 49 4.09 10.27 22.17
C PRO A 49 4.59 11.26 21.11
N LYS A 50 5.89 11.18 20.81
CA LYS A 50 6.51 12.10 19.84
C LYS A 50 6.06 11.75 18.43
N PRO A 51 5.72 12.73 17.58
CA PRO A 51 5.48 12.50 16.16
C PRO A 51 6.71 11.90 15.48
N GLN A 52 6.49 10.90 14.63
CA GLN A 52 7.51 10.22 13.83
C GLN A 52 7.21 10.43 12.36
N VAL A 53 8.17 10.99 11.62
CA VAL A 53 8.00 11.35 10.20
C VAL A 53 8.64 10.27 9.31
N PHE A 54 7.86 9.77 8.35
CA PHE A 54 8.27 8.75 7.39
C PHE A 54 8.11 9.25 5.96
N GLY A 55 9.20 9.19 5.20
CA GLY A 55 9.30 9.81 3.88
C GLY A 55 10.41 10.84 3.85
N ILE A 56 10.79 11.28 2.65
CA ILE A 56 11.74 12.35 2.46
C ILE A 56 11.07 13.32 1.50
N ARG A 57 10.98 14.60 1.85
CA ARG A 57 10.56 15.61 0.88
C ARG A 57 11.72 15.92 -0.05
N PRO A 58 11.61 15.60 -1.35
CA PRO A 58 12.69 15.88 -2.29
C PRO A 58 12.91 17.39 -2.42
N LYS A 59 14.11 17.76 -2.83
CA LYS A 59 14.44 19.15 -3.22
C LYS A 59 14.38 19.35 -4.73
N THR A 60 14.55 18.26 -5.49
CA THR A 60 14.54 18.26 -6.95
C THR A 60 13.14 18.01 -7.48
N PRO A 61 12.70 18.72 -8.54
CA PRO A 61 11.43 18.46 -9.19
C PRO A 61 11.38 17.04 -9.76
N THR A 62 10.17 16.50 -9.87
CA THR A 62 9.91 15.30 -10.66
C THR A 62 9.57 15.71 -12.08
N ASP A 63 9.90 14.88 -13.06
CA ASP A 63 9.44 15.04 -14.44
C ASP A 63 7.98 14.55 -14.62
N GLU A 64 7.43 13.90 -13.60
CA GLU A 64 6.11 13.29 -13.60
C GLU A 64 5.05 14.34 -13.24
N THR A 65 4.39 14.92 -14.25
CA THR A 65 3.32 15.90 -14.06
C THR A 65 2.01 15.43 -14.70
N ILE A 66 0.88 15.79 -14.07
CA ILE A 66 -0.46 15.51 -14.55
C ILE A 66 -1.29 16.79 -14.48
N GLU A 67 -1.98 17.09 -15.57
CA GLU A 67 -3.02 18.12 -15.59
C GLU A 67 -4.34 17.57 -15.06
N LEU A 68 -4.94 18.28 -14.10
CA LEU A 68 -6.23 18.00 -13.50
C LEU A 68 -7.18 19.15 -13.80
N GLY A 69 -8.22 18.89 -14.58
CA GLY A 69 -9.35 19.78 -14.72
C GLY A 69 -10.19 19.85 -13.44
N PRO A 70 -11.16 20.76 -13.39
CA PRO A 70 -12.04 20.94 -12.22
C PRO A 70 -12.76 19.66 -11.84
N GLY A 71 -12.73 19.31 -10.54
CA GLY A 71 -13.35 18.11 -9.98
C GLY A 71 -12.65 16.79 -10.34
N GLU A 72 -11.60 16.80 -11.18
CA GLU A 72 -10.88 15.58 -11.50
C GLU A 72 -10.03 15.11 -10.32
N ILE A 73 -9.96 13.78 -10.16
CA ILE A 73 -9.26 13.13 -9.06
C ILE A 73 -8.19 12.21 -9.64
N ILE A 74 -7.02 12.18 -9.02
CA ILE A 74 -6.08 11.09 -9.19
C ILE A 74 -5.95 10.28 -7.92
N VAL A 75 -5.85 8.96 -8.09
CA VAL A 75 -5.71 8.01 -6.99
C VAL A 75 -4.48 7.13 -7.18
N ALA A 76 -3.73 6.92 -6.11
CA ALA A 76 -2.61 5.98 -6.06
C ALA A 76 -2.75 5.05 -4.87
N SER A 77 -2.66 3.74 -5.11
CA SER A 77 -2.67 2.73 -4.05
C SER A 77 -1.25 2.40 -3.61
N PHE A 78 -1.05 2.22 -2.30
CA PHE A 78 0.23 1.83 -1.74
C PHE A 78 0.05 1.04 -0.45
N ASP A 79 1.02 0.20 -0.07
CA ASP A 79 1.02 -0.43 1.26
C ASP A 79 1.70 0.53 2.26
N PRO A 80 1.05 0.94 3.37
CA PRO A 80 1.69 1.80 4.36
C PRO A 80 2.96 1.17 4.96
N ARG A 81 3.06 -0.17 4.96
CA ARG A 81 4.18 -0.94 5.52
C ARG A 81 5.47 -0.83 4.70
N ASP A 82 5.37 -0.29 3.48
CA ASP A 82 6.52 -0.01 2.62
C ASP A 82 7.27 1.25 3.08
N ARG A 83 6.58 2.15 3.80
CA ARG A 83 7.13 3.42 4.29
C ARG A 83 7.28 3.45 5.81
N VAL A 84 6.37 2.80 6.51
CA VAL A 84 6.22 2.88 7.96
C VAL A 84 6.47 1.49 8.57
N PRO A 85 7.21 1.39 9.68
CA PRO A 85 7.34 0.16 10.46
C PRO A 85 5.98 -0.42 10.91
N ASP A 86 5.82 -1.75 10.82
CA ASP A 86 4.59 -2.46 11.17
C ASP A 86 4.16 -2.22 12.64
N ASP A 87 5.10 -1.94 13.56
CA ASP A 87 4.86 -1.70 14.98
C ASP A 87 4.22 -0.34 15.29
N LEU A 88 4.24 0.60 14.34
CA LEU A 88 3.57 1.90 14.47
C LEU A 88 2.17 1.90 13.86
N LEU A 89 1.87 0.92 13.01
CA LEU A 89 0.57 0.74 12.36
C LEU A 89 -0.37 -0.07 13.27
N VAL A 90 -0.67 0.50 14.43
CA VAL A 90 -1.58 -0.07 15.45
C VAL A 90 -2.84 0.77 15.56
N GLU A 91 -3.89 0.16 16.10
CA GLU A 91 -5.13 0.87 16.44
C GLU A 91 -4.82 2.06 17.38
N GLY A 92 -5.47 3.20 17.12
CA GLY A 92 -5.28 4.43 17.89
C GLY A 92 -4.08 5.27 17.47
N THR A 93 -3.30 4.86 16.46
CA THR A 93 -2.26 5.73 15.88
C THR A 93 -2.89 6.84 15.04
N GLU A 94 -2.50 8.09 15.29
CA GLU A 94 -2.85 9.24 14.45
C GLU A 94 -1.89 9.31 13.26
N VAL A 95 -2.43 9.57 12.07
CA VAL A 95 -1.68 9.67 10.82
C VAL A 95 -1.98 11.01 10.16
N GLN A 96 -0.92 11.79 9.89
CA GLN A 96 -0.99 13.04 9.17
C GLN A 96 -0.22 12.95 7.84
N PRO A 97 -0.91 12.88 6.69
CA PRO A 97 -0.30 12.93 5.37
C PRO A 97 0.14 14.34 4.97
N ALA A 98 1.29 14.41 4.33
CA ALA A 98 1.75 15.58 3.57
C ALA A 98 2.27 15.13 2.20
N TYR A 99 2.02 15.92 1.16
CA TYR A 99 2.41 15.61 -0.21
C TYR A 99 3.10 16.81 -0.85
N GLY A 100 4.40 16.73 -1.11
CA GLY A 100 5.13 17.80 -1.81
C GLY A 100 6.62 17.87 -1.50
N TYR A 101 7.19 19.05 -1.75
CA TYR A 101 8.64 19.29 -1.70
C TYR A 101 9.11 19.86 -0.36
N ALA A 102 10.42 19.85 -0.15
CA ALA A 102 11.03 20.38 1.07
C ALA A 102 10.80 21.90 1.16
N VAL A 103 10.21 22.36 2.27
CA VAL A 103 10.03 23.78 2.56
C VAL A 103 11.31 24.30 3.21
N GLU A 104 11.85 25.41 2.71
CA GLU A 104 13.00 26.06 3.32
C GLU A 104 12.54 26.86 4.54
N THR A 105 13.17 26.64 5.68
CA THR A 105 12.87 27.35 6.92
C THR A 105 14.09 28.12 7.41
N GLU A 106 13.87 29.34 7.90
CA GLU A 106 14.86 30.14 8.61
C GLU A 106 14.61 30.02 10.12
N ILE A 107 15.65 29.67 10.87
CA ILE A 107 15.61 29.66 12.32
C ILE A 107 15.94 31.07 12.81
N ARG A 108 14.98 31.76 13.41
CA ARG A 108 15.19 33.03 14.10
C ARG A 108 15.04 32.88 15.59
N TRP A 109 15.93 33.54 16.33
CA TRP A 109 15.82 33.65 17.77
C TRP A 109 15.00 34.91 18.10
N GLU A 110 13.73 34.71 18.42
CA GLU A 110 12.84 35.80 18.85
C GLU A 110 12.64 35.68 20.37
N ARG A 111 13.08 36.71 21.11
CA ARG A 111 12.94 36.78 22.58
C ARG A 111 13.45 35.53 23.31
N GLY A 112 14.57 34.97 22.86
CA GLY A 112 15.19 33.78 23.45
C GLY A 112 14.48 32.45 23.14
N LYS A 113 13.41 32.47 22.33
CA LYS A 113 12.78 31.26 21.79
C LYS A 113 13.24 31.04 20.35
N ARG A 114 13.60 29.80 20.04
CA ARG A 114 13.87 29.37 18.67
C ARG A 114 12.54 29.32 17.91
N VAL A 115 12.35 30.23 16.97
CA VAL A 115 11.18 30.30 16.09
C VAL A 115 11.63 29.90 14.70
N GLU A 116 11.00 28.86 14.16
CA GLU A 116 11.23 28.42 12.78
C GLU A 116 10.18 29.08 11.90
N ARG A 117 10.63 29.92 10.95
CA ARG A 117 9.74 30.62 10.01
C ARG A 117 9.98 30.06 8.61
N ALA A 118 8.92 29.67 7.91
CA ALA A 118 9.00 29.29 6.51
C ALA A 118 9.46 30.49 5.67
N LEU A 119 10.48 30.29 4.84
CA LEU A 119 10.92 31.25 3.84
C LEU A 119 9.91 31.29 2.68
N THR A 120 9.93 32.37 1.89
CA THR A 120 9.11 32.45 0.68
C THR A 120 9.38 31.26 -0.22
N ASP A 121 8.30 30.56 -0.60
CA ASP A 121 8.41 29.34 -1.39
C ASP A 121 8.99 29.63 -2.78
N LYS A 122 10.15 29.01 -3.03
CA LYS A 122 10.77 28.91 -4.36
C LYS A 122 10.42 27.56 -4.97
N PRO A 123 10.45 27.43 -6.32
CA PRO A 123 10.31 26.13 -6.97
C PRO A 123 11.32 25.10 -6.41
N PRO A 124 11.00 23.80 -6.45
CA PRO A 124 9.84 23.20 -7.13
C PRO A 124 8.53 23.32 -6.34
N PHE A 125 7.41 23.40 -7.08
CA PHE A 125 6.06 23.43 -6.55
C PHE A 125 5.36 22.11 -6.87
N VAL A 126 4.58 21.58 -5.92
CA VAL A 126 3.79 20.38 -6.14
C VAL A 126 2.55 20.68 -6.99
N LEU A 127 2.02 21.90 -6.90
CA LEU A 127 0.88 22.36 -7.68
C LEU A 127 1.16 23.74 -8.28
N THR A 128 0.79 23.91 -9.54
CA THR A 128 0.81 25.19 -10.26
C THR A 128 -0.47 25.35 -11.08
N SER A 129 -1.16 26.48 -10.95
CA SER A 129 -2.23 26.89 -11.88
C SER A 129 -1.69 27.88 -12.92
N PRO A 130 -2.34 28.06 -14.08
CA PRO A 130 -2.06 29.20 -14.95
C PRO A 130 -2.35 30.53 -14.21
N PRO A 131 -1.72 31.64 -14.63
CA PRO A 131 -2.10 32.97 -14.16
C PRO A 131 -3.53 33.30 -14.62
N GLU A 132 -4.31 33.96 -13.75
CA GLU A 132 -5.69 34.36 -14.07
C GLU A 132 -5.68 35.45 -15.15
N GLU A 133 -6.74 35.52 -15.99
CA GLU A 133 -6.86 36.52 -17.07
C GLU A 133 -6.83 37.97 -16.54
N ASP A 134 -7.24 38.18 -15.29
CA ASP A 134 -7.21 39.48 -14.61
C ASP A 134 -5.80 39.90 -14.11
N GLY A 135 -4.76 39.14 -14.46
CA GLY A 135 -3.36 39.43 -14.10
C GLY A 135 -2.96 38.99 -12.70
N ALA A 136 -3.78 38.17 -12.03
CA ALA A 136 -3.40 37.57 -10.75
C ALA A 136 -2.28 36.52 -10.95
N PRO A 137 -1.32 36.42 -10.01
CA PRO A 137 -0.23 35.47 -10.14
C PRO A 137 -0.75 34.02 -10.07
N ALA A 138 -0.08 33.15 -10.81
CA ALA A 138 -0.31 31.70 -10.77
C ALA A 138 -0.38 31.18 -9.33
N ARG A 139 -1.39 30.36 -9.02
CA ARG A 139 -1.51 29.72 -7.71
C ARG A 139 -0.49 28.61 -7.63
N THR A 140 0.41 28.70 -6.65
CA THR A 140 1.46 27.70 -6.44
C THR A 140 1.36 27.14 -5.03
N ALA A 141 1.50 25.82 -4.90
CA ALA A 141 1.66 25.18 -3.59
C ALA A 141 2.95 24.36 -3.59
N LYS A 142 3.71 24.43 -2.49
CA LYS A 142 4.90 23.61 -2.30
C LYS A 142 4.59 22.27 -1.65
N VAL A 143 3.55 22.24 -0.80
CA VAL A 143 3.09 21.07 -0.04
C VAL A 143 1.57 21.12 0.09
N LEU A 144 0.93 19.98 -0.12
CA LEU A 144 -0.47 19.74 0.19
C LEU A 144 -0.55 18.92 1.49
N THR A 145 -1.46 19.27 2.38
CA THR A 145 -1.70 18.53 3.64
C THR A 145 -3.16 18.12 3.73
N SER A 146 -3.43 17.02 4.43
CA SER A 146 -4.79 16.65 4.80
C SER A 146 -4.98 16.76 6.31
N ALA A 147 -6.24 16.75 6.75
CA ALA A 147 -6.55 16.55 8.16
C ALA A 147 -5.98 15.19 8.63
N PRO A 148 -5.48 15.11 9.87
CA PRO A 148 -5.05 13.85 10.45
C PRO A 148 -6.25 12.90 10.64
N PHE A 149 -5.99 11.60 10.61
CA PHE A 149 -6.98 10.57 10.87
C PHE A 149 -6.41 9.48 11.79
N MET A 150 -7.30 8.79 12.51
CA MET A 150 -6.93 7.73 13.45
C MET A 150 -7.07 6.35 12.79
N LEU A 151 -6.12 5.46 13.05
CA LEU A 151 -6.25 4.05 12.67
C LEU A 151 -7.26 3.36 13.59
N GLY A 152 -8.30 2.76 12.99
CA GLY A 152 -9.32 2.00 13.73
C GLY A 152 -8.96 0.54 13.99
N GLU A 153 -9.91 -0.24 14.49
CA GLU A 153 -9.80 -1.67 14.87
C GLU A 153 -9.31 -2.60 13.74
N THR A 154 -9.30 -2.13 12.49
CA THR A 154 -8.69 -2.85 11.36
C THR A 154 -7.15 -2.90 11.44
N TYR A 155 -6.55 -2.26 12.44
CA TYR A 155 -5.12 -2.28 12.70
C TYR A 155 -4.78 -3.03 14.00
N PRO A 156 -3.65 -3.76 14.05
CA PRO A 156 -2.70 -3.96 12.95
C PRO A 156 -3.28 -4.89 11.86
N LEU A 157 -2.89 -4.65 10.60
CA LEU A 157 -3.35 -5.42 9.43
C LEU A 157 -3.10 -6.93 9.52
N SER A 158 -2.19 -7.35 10.41
CA SER A 158 -1.94 -8.75 10.76
C SER A 158 -3.15 -9.44 11.42
N LYS A 159 -4.03 -8.68 12.10
CA LYS A 159 -5.29 -9.19 12.68
C LYS A 159 -6.40 -9.31 11.63
N VAL A 160 -6.48 -8.40 10.66
CA VAL A 160 -7.54 -8.40 9.63
C VAL A 160 -7.35 -9.48 8.56
N SER A 161 -6.10 -9.88 8.28
CA SER A 161 -5.84 -11.07 7.43
C SER A 161 -6.26 -12.39 8.10
N ALA A 162 -6.66 -12.33 9.38
CA ALA A 162 -7.18 -13.45 10.14
C ALA A 162 -8.68 -13.29 10.46
N LEU A 163 -9.46 -12.61 9.61
CA LEU A 163 -10.90 -12.59 9.80
C LEU A 163 -11.47 -14.02 9.79
N PRO A 164 -12.29 -14.37 10.78
CA PRO A 164 -12.67 -15.74 11.10
C PRO A 164 -13.70 -16.27 10.11
N ARG A 165 -13.49 -17.50 9.61
CA ARG A 165 -14.61 -18.37 9.26
C ARG A 165 -15.06 -19.03 10.56
N ASN A 166 -16.12 -18.46 11.12
CA ASN A 166 -16.99 -18.94 12.18
C ASN A 166 -16.36 -19.21 13.55
N GLU A 167 -17.09 -18.77 14.57
CA GLU A 167 -16.87 -19.04 15.98
C GLU A 167 -16.87 -20.56 16.21
N ASP A 168 -15.75 -21.10 16.71
CA ASP A 168 -15.77 -22.12 17.76
C ASP A 168 -14.35 -22.41 18.29
N SER A 169 -14.25 -22.19 19.61
CA SER A 169 -13.39 -22.81 20.62
C SER A 169 -11.91 -22.39 20.76
N GLU A 170 -11.52 -22.09 22.00
CA GLU A 170 -10.13 -21.97 22.53
C GLU A 170 -9.21 -23.13 22.09
N ALA A 171 -9.78 -24.29 21.72
CA ALA A 171 -9.07 -25.39 21.08
C ALA A 171 -8.47 -25.02 19.71
N GLN A 172 -9.15 -24.19 18.91
CA GLN A 172 -8.60 -23.64 17.67
C GLN A 172 -7.53 -22.59 17.93
N GLU A 173 -7.62 -21.83 19.03
CA GLU A 173 -6.60 -20.84 19.38
C GLU A 173 -5.32 -21.52 19.89
N ALA A 174 -5.46 -22.60 20.68
CA ALA A 174 -4.36 -23.48 21.06
C ALA A 174 -3.77 -24.24 19.85
N GLU A 175 -4.59 -24.71 18.91
CA GLU A 175 -4.13 -25.32 17.65
C GLU A 175 -3.49 -24.29 16.70
N ARG A 176 -3.98 -23.05 16.67
CA ARG A 176 -3.36 -21.92 15.94
C ARG A 176 -2.05 -21.49 16.58
N ALA A 177 -1.94 -21.52 17.90
CA ALA A 177 -0.70 -21.28 18.64
C ALA A 177 0.32 -22.39 18.38
N ARG A 178 -0.10 -23.67 18.37
CA ARG A 178 0.74 -24.81 17.95
C ARG A 178 1.13 -24.74 16.47
N ARG A 179 0.24 -24.25 15.59
CA ARG A 179 0.53 -23.97 14.17
C ARG A 179 1.43 -22.74 13.96
N ARG A 180 1.50 -21.81 14.92
CA ARG A 180 2.43 -20.67 14.90
C ARG A 180 3.86 -21.14 15.17
N GLU A 181 4.05 -22.13 16.01
CA GLU A 181 5.31 -22.87 16.11
C GLU A 181 5.36 -23.96 15.03
N SER A 182 5.35 -23.53 13.77
CA SER A 182 5.70 -24.46 12.69
C SER A 182 7.10 -25.02 12.98
N PRO A 183 7.31 -26.34 12.86
CA PRO A 183 8.63 -26.94 13.06
C PRO A 183 9.67 -26.43 12.03
N LEU A 184 9.20 -25.77 10.97
CA LEU A 184 9.99 -25.12 9.94
C LEU A 184 9.81 -23.60 9.98
N LYS A 185 10.93 -22.87 9.93
CA LYS A 185 10.95 -21.43 9.66
C LYS A 185 11.10 -21.21 8.16
N LEU A 186 10.24 -20.39 7.56
CA LEU A 186 10.45 -19.86 6.20
C LEU A 186 10.96 -18.43 6.27
N THR A 187 12.11 -18.17 5.65
CA THR A 187 12.72 -16.84 5.54
C THR A 187 13.01 -16.51 4.09
N LEU A 188 12.82 -15.23 3.72
CA LEU A 188 13.13 -14.69 2.41
C LEU A 188 14.31 -13.73 2.52
N ALA A 189 15.18 -13.73 1.53
CA ALA A 189 16.15 -12.65 1.36
C ALA A 189 15.48 -11.43 0.69
N ASP A 190 15.82 -10.22 1.15
CA ASP A 190 15.42 -8.99 0.46
C ASP A 190 16.03 -8.95 -0.95
N LEU A 191 15.24 -8.48 -1.92
CA LEU A 191 15.62 -8.41 -3.34
C LEU A 191 16.35 -7.10 -3.66
N GLY A 192 16.17 -6.09 -2.82
CA GLY A 192 16.73 -4.75 -2.97
C GLY A 192 16.17 -4.05 -4.21
N THR A 193 17.03 -3.29 -4.89
CA THR A 193 16.64 -2.55 -6.09
C THR A 193 16.93 -3.36 -7.36
N ALA A 194 16.01 -3.29 -8.32
CA ALA A 194 16.10 -3.90 -9.63
C ALA A 194 15.70 -2.93 -10.73
N ASP A 195 16.32 -3.09 -11.89
CA ASP A 195 15.82 -2.50 -13.14
C ASP A 195 14.75 -3.41 -13.75
N ARG A 196 13.92 -2.86 -14.65
CA ARG A 196 12.79 -3.57 -15.29
C ARG A 196 13.17 -4.87 -16.02
N THR A 197 14.43 -5.09 -16.40
CA THR A 197 14.94 -6.40 -16.81
C THR A 197 15.03 -7.31 -15.59
N PHE A 198 13.87 -7.74 -15.11
CA PHE A 198 13.72 -8.45 -13.85
C PHE A 198 14.40 -9.82 -13.94
N SER A 199 15.66 -9.87 -13.52
CA SER A 199 16.45 -11.09 -13.40
C SER A 199 16.67 -11.50 -11.94
N LYS A 200 15.97 -10.84 -11.00
CA LYS A 200 16.17 -11.07 -9.58
C LYS A 200 15.64 -12.44 -9.17
N VAL A 201 16.48 -13.11 -8.39
CA VAL A 201 16.21 -14.42 -7.82
C VAL A 201 15.92 -14.22 -6.34
N LEU A 202 14.71 -14.57 -5.93
CA LEU A 202 14.32 -14.64 -4.53
C LEU A 202 14.91 -15.89 -3.90
N GLN A 203 15.74 -15.72 -2.88
CA GLN A 203 16.26 -16.83 -2.10
C GLN A 203 15.29 -17.16 -0.97
N LEU A 204 14.67 -18.34 -1.06
CA LEU A 204 13.83 -18.90 0.00
C LEU A 204 14.67 -19.81 0.85
N THR A 205 14.53 -19.74 2.17
CA THR A 205 15.23 -20.64 3.09
C THR A 205 14.25 -21.25 4.08
N LEU A 206 14.19 -22.59 4.10
CA LEU A 206 13.49 -23.37 5.12
C LEU A 206 14.50 -23.86 6.15
N LYS A 207 14.24 -23.59 7.44
CA LYS A 207 15.08 -24.00 8.57
C LYS A 207 14.30 -24.92 9.49
N ASN A 208 14.86 -26.07 9.85
CA ASN A 208 14.33 -26.91 10.93
C ASN A 208 14.61 -26.23 12.29
N GLN A 209 13.55 -25.85 13.00
CA GLN A 209 13.64 -25.22 14.33
C GLN A 209 13.48 -26.23 15.47
N THR A 210 13.16 -27.47 15.15
CA THR A 210 12.98 -28.53 16.14
C THR A 210 14.31 -29.14 16.58
N ARG A 211 14.24 -29.96 17.63
CA ARG A 211 15.36 -30.76 18.13
C ARG A 211 15.47 -32.13 17.44
N GLU A 212 14.56 -32.44 16.52
CA GLU A 212 14.49 -33.73 15.83
C GLU A 212 14.74 -33.55 14.32
N PRO A 213 15.29 -34.55 13.63
CA PRO A 213 15.41 -34.49 12.18
C PRO A 213 14.02 -34.56 11.51
N LEU A 214 13.83 -33.77 10.46
CA LEU A 214 12.59 -33.74 9.68
C LEU A 214 12.90 -34.06 8.23
N ASP A 215 12.09 -34.93 7.62
CA ASP A 215 12.17 -35.12 6.18
C ASP A 215 11.28 -34.06 5.49
N ILE A 216 11.78 -33.43 4.43
CA ILE A 216 11.03 -32.43 3.67
C ILE A 216 11.15 -32.67 2.17
N VAL A 217 10.12 -32.29 1.42
CA VAL A 217 10.20 -32.18 -0.04
C VAL A 217 10.37 -30.72 -0.38
N LEU A 218 11.53 -30.36 -0.94
CA LEU A 218 11.84 -28.99 -1.32
C LEU A 218 11.76 -28.85 -2.84
N LYS A 219 10.62 -28.37 -3.33
CA LYS A 219 10.34 -28.15 -4.76
C LYS A 219 9.73 -26.77 -4.97
N ARG A 220 9.95 -26.17 -6.14
CA ARG A 220 9.54 -24.78 -6.43
C ARG A 220 8.02 -24.66 -6.46
N GLU A 221 7.36 -25.69 -6.96
CA GLU A 221 5.92 -25.86 -7.14
C GLU A 221 5.15 -25.93 -5.82
N LEU A 222 5.86 -26.18 -4.70
CA LEU A 222 5.30 -26.18 -3.36
C LEU A 222 5.26 -24.77 -2.74
N PHE A 223 5.75 -23.77 -3.45
CA PHE A 223 5.70 -22.37 -3.04
C PHE A 223 4.65 -21.59 -3.84
N SER A 224 3.95 -20.73 -3.12
CA SER A 224 3.08 -19.70 -3.67
C SER A 224 3.49 -18.35 -3.10
N PHE A 225 3.27 -17.29 -3.86
CA PHE A 225 3.60 -15.93 -3.46
C PHE A 225 2.40 -15.02 -3.58
N GLU A 226 2.31 -14.09 -2.65
CA GLU A 226 1.44 -12.93 -2.74
C GLU A 226 2.33 -11.72 -2.92
N VAL A 227 2.20 -11.05 -4.06
CA VAL A 227 2.98 -9.87 -4.42
C VAL A 227 2.06 -8.67 -4.37
N ILE A 228 2.37 -7.71 -3.52
CA ILE A 228 1.65 -6.43 -3.43
C ILE A 228 2.56 -5.36 -4.01
N GLY A 229 2.09 -4.62 -5.00
CA GLY A 229 2.84 -3.54 -5.65
C GLY A 229 1.95 -2.38 -6.09
N PRO A 230 2.48 -1.45 -6.91
CA PRO A 230 1.79 -0.22 -7.29
C PRO A 230 0.47 -0.44 -8.05
N GLN A 231 0.34 -1.57 -8.75
CA GLN A 231 -0.87 -1.94 -9.49
C GLN A 231 -1.85 -2.80 -8.68
N GLY A 232 -1.57 -3.05 -7.40
CA GLY A 232 -2.37 -3.88 -6.52
C GLY A 232 -1.69 -5.21 -6.17
N ALA A 233 -2.51 -6.18 -5.76
CA ALA A 233 -2.04 -7.50 -5.36
C ALA A 233 -2.12 -8.50 -6.52
N ALA A 234 -1.09 -9.33 -6.66
CA ALA A 234 -1.03 -10.45 -7.57
C ALA A 234 -0.71 -11.73 -6.80
N THR A 235 -1.41 -12.81 -7.12
CA THR A 235 -1.07 -14.15 -6.62
C THR A 235 -0.20 -14.84 -7.65
N CYS A 236 1.00 -15.24 -7.22
CA CYS A 236 1.97 -15.95 -8.04
C CYS A 236 1.99 -17.43 -7.63
N VAL A 237 1.64 -18.30 -8.57
CA VAL A 237 1.58 -19.75 -8.33
C VAL A 237 2.35 -20.42 -9.45
N LEU A 238 3.37 -21.19 -9.08
CA LEU A 238 4.03 -22.09 -10.02
C LEU A 238 3.12 -23.28 -10.30
N GLU A 239 3.23 -23.88 -11.48
CA GLU A 239 2.38 -25.00 -11.85
C GLU A 239 2.44 -26.09 -10.77
N PRO A 240 1.30 -26.46 -10.17
CA PRO A 240 1.30 -27.37 -9.02
C PRO A 240 1.78 -28.76 -9.44
N MET A 241 2.40 -29.47 -8.50
CA MET A 241 2.82 -30.84 -8.72
C MET A 241 1.61 -31.73 -9.04
N LYS A 242 1.66 -32.44 -10.17
CA LYS A 242 0.62 -33.38 -10.61
C LYS A 242 0.80 -34.80 -10.05
N VAL A 243 1.94 -35.07 -9.41
CA VAL A 243 2.35 -36.40 -8.95
C VAL A 243 2.91 -36.28 -7.55
N ASP A 244 2.59 -37.26 -6.70
CA ASP A 244 3.12 -37.33 -5.35
C ASP A 244 4.66 -37.46 -5.32
N PRO A 245 5.32 -36.91 -4.28
CA PRO A 245 6.76 -37.02 -4.15
C PRO A 245 7.23 -38.48 -4.02
N LEU A 246 8.12 -38.91 -4.90
CA LEU A 246 8.83 -40.19 -4.78
C LEU A 246 9.88 -40.16 -3.65
N PRO A 247 10.34 -41.33 -3.13
CA PRO A 247 11.24 -41.42 -1.97
C PRO A 247 12.49 -40.54 -2.04
N HIS A 248 13.09 -40.42 -3.23
CA HIS A 248 14.33 -39.64 -3.45
C HIS A 248 14.11 -38.12 -3.40
N ASN A 249 12.87 -37.65 -3.42
CA ASN A 249 12.55 -36.22 -3.27
C ASN A 249 12.59 -35.78 -1.80
N PHE A 250 12.54 -36.72 -0.85
CA PHE A 250 12.62 -36.42 0.57
C PHE A 250 14.07 -36.16 0.97
N THR A 251 14.32 -34.95 1.44
CA THR A 251 15.60 -34.54 2.01
C THR A 251 15.48 -34.45 3.52
N ARG A 252 16.40 -35.10 4.24
CA ARG A 252 16.48 -35.00 5.69
C ARG A 252 17.13 -33.68 6.11
N LEU A 253 16.42 -32.89 6.90
CA LEU A 253 16.90 -31.71 7.60
C LEU A 253 17.20 -32.07 9.06
N THR A 254 18.48 -32.07 9.44
CA THR A 254 18.89 -32.22 10.85
C THR A 254 18.43 -31.02 11.69
N PRO A 255 18.40 -31.14 13.02
CA PRO A 255 18.07 -30.03 13.92
C PRO A 255 18.90 -28.77 13.59
N GLY A 256 18.22 -27.63 13.42
CA GLY A 256 18.86 -26.35 13.09
C GLY A 256 19.33 -26.19 11.64
N ALA A 257 19.31 -27.24 10.82
CA ALA A 257 19.74 -27.18 9.44
C ALA A 257 18.77 -26.40 8.56
N SER A 258 19.33 -25.77 7.52
CA SER A 258 18.57 -25.00 6.55
C SER A 258 18.81 -25.51 5.14
N ARG A 259 17.80 -25.36 4.27
CA ARG A 259 17.93 -25.55 2.83
C ARG A 259 17.35 -24.34 2.12
N SER A 260 18.06 -23.88 1.11
CA SER A 260 17.67 -22.72 0.31
C SER A 260 17.29 -23.12 -1.10
N LEU A 261 16.32 -22.43 -1.67
CA LEU A 261 15.82 -22.63 -3.02
C LEU A 261 15.72 -21.27 -3.73
N PRO A 262 16.42 -21.09 -4.87
CA PRO A 262 16.26 -19.90 -5.70
C PRO A 262 14.93 -19.95 -6.46
N ILE A 263 14.19 -18.84 -6.46
CA ILE A 263 12.98 -18.66 -7.25
C ILE A 263 13.11 -17.41 -8.12
N ARG A 264 12.88 -17.57 -9.42
CA ARG A 264 12.72 -16.44 -10.33
C ARG A 264 11.28 -15.98 -10.30
N LEU A 265 11.03 -14.82 -9.70
CA LEU A 265 9.67 -14.30 -9.56
C LEU A 265 8.94 -14.06 -10.89
N PRO A 266 9.57 -13.65 -12.01
CA PRO A 266 8.87 -13.49 -13.28
C PRO A 266 8.37 -14.80 -13.86
N GLU A 267 8.99 -15.93 -13.50
CA GLU A 267 8.53 -17.26 -13.90
C GLU A 267 7.37 -17.73 -13.03
N ALA A 268 7.27 -17.23 -11.78
CA ALA A 268 6.25 -17.63 -10.83
C ALA A 268 4.99 -16.74 -10.89
N CYS A 269 5.14 -15.50 -11.33
CA CYS A 269 4.09 -14.48 -11.32
C CYS A 269 3.47 -14.29 -12.72
N PRO A 270 2.20 -13.87 -12.80
CA PRO A 270 1.60 -13.45 -14.07
C PRO A 270 2.42 -12.37 -14.77
N ALA A 271 2.41 -12.39 -16.11
CA ALA A 271 3.02 -11.33 -16.90
C ALA A 271 2.46 -9.96 -16.50
N GLY A 272 3.33 -8.93 -16.46
CA GLY A 272 2.94 -7.58 -16.08
C GLY A 272 3.01 -7.27 -14.57
N THR A 273 3.17 -8.28 -13.70
CA THR A 273 3.21 -8.05 -12.23
C THR A 273 4.26 -7.02 -11.81
N PHE A 274 5.43 -7.03 -12.45
CA PHE A 274 6.56 -6.17 -12.11
C PHE A 274 6.76 -5.02 -13.12
N ASP A 275 5.74 -4.71 -13.91
CA ASP A 275 5.87 -3.66 -14.93
C ASP A 275 5.87 -2.27 -14.28
N ALA A 276 5.02 -1.97 -13.30
CA ALA A 276 5.03 -0.63 -12.71
C ALA A 276 6.31 -0.35 -11.91
N PRO A 277 6.96 0.82 -12.11
CA PRO A 277 8.01 1.24 -11.19
C PRO A 277 7.41 1.49 -9.80
N GLY A 278 8.17 1.19 -8.75
CA GLY A 278 7.74 1.35 -7.37
C GLY A 278 8.21 0.23 -6.44
N GLN A 279 7.67 0.23 -5.23
CA GLN A 279 8.00 -0.76 -4.21
C GLN A 279 7.01 -1.93 -4.26
N TYR A 280 7.55 -3.12 -4.01
CA TYR A 280 6.86 -4.40 -4.03
C TYR A 280 7.16 -5.17 -2.76
N ARG A 281 6.11 -5.74 -2.16
CA ARG A 281 6.16 -6.62 -1.01
C ARG A 281 5.83 -8.04 -1.44
N VAL A 282 6.77 -8.97 -1.27
CA VAL A 282 6.62 -10.37 -1.65
C VAL A 282 6.47 -11.23 -0.39
N MET A 283 5.31 -11.84 -0.22
CA MET A 283 5.06 -12.83 0.82
C MET A 283 5.13 -14.22 0.22
N ALA A 284 5.79 -15.16 0.89
CA ALA A 284 5.84 -16.56 0.45
C ALA A 284 5.10 -17.49 1.42
N ARG A 285 4.52 -18.52 0.82
CA ARG A 285 3.87 -19.63 1.50
C ARG A 285 4.38 -20.94 0.91
N PHE A 286 4.85 -21.83 1.78
CA PHE A 286 5.24 -23.19 1.46
C PHE A 286 4.13 -24.17 1.89
N VAL A 287 3.82 -25.14 1.04
CA VAL A 287 2.85 -26.20 1.30
C VAL A 287 3.51 -27.55 1.10
N SER A 288 3.60 -28.35 2.15
CA SER A 288 4.07 -29.74 2.07
C SER A 288 2.87 -30.68 2.17
N PRO A 289 2.46 -31.33 1.05
CA PRO A 289 1.22 -32.10 1.01
C PRO A 289 1.35 -33.55 1.49
N SER A 290 2.55 -34.12 1.52
CA SER A 290 2.77 -35.55 1.81
C SER A 290 3.88 -35.78 2.82
N SER A 291 3.67 -36.78 3.69
CA SER A 291 4.63 -37.22 4.70
C SER A 291 5.62 -38.27 4.17
N GLY A 292 5.30 -38.96 3.07
CA GLY A 292 6.09 -40.09 2.57
C GLY A 292 6.10 -41.31 3.50
N ALA A 293 5.08 -41.45 4.36
CA ALA A 293 4.96 -42.56 5.30
C ALA A 293 4.94 -43.92 4.60
N GLU A 294 4.37 -43.98 3.40
CA GLU A 294 4.37 -45.15 2.51
C GLU A 294 5.78 -45.63 2.12
N TYR A 295 6.78 -44.77 2.27
CA TYR A 295 8.19 -45.06 2.01
C TYR A 295 9.03 -45.10 3.30
N GLY A 296 8.38 -45.19 4.47
CA GLY A 296 9.04 -45.15 5.78
C GLY A 296 9.67 -43.80 6.12
N LYS A 297 9.17 -42.69 5.55
CA LYS A 297 9.59 -41.33 5.88
C LYS A 297 8.65 -40.69 6.90
N SER A 298 9.20 -39.75 7.66
CA SER A 298 8.43 -38.91 8.60
C SER A 298 8.47 -37.47 8.13
N GLY A 299 7.92 -37.25 6.92
CA GLY A 299 7.92 -35.96 6.26
C GLY A 299 7.00 -34.95 6.94
N PHE A 300 7.44 -33.70 7.03
CA PHE A 300 6.57 -32.62 7.49
C PHE A 300 5.39 -32.45 6.53
N VAL A 301 4.16 -32.43 7.07
CA VAL A 301 2.94 -32.11 6.33
C VAL A 301 2.33 -30.85 6.93
N GLY A 302 2.07 -29.86 6.09
CA GLY A 302 1.48 -28.61 6.55
C GLY A 302 1.86 -27.41 5.71
N ILE A 303 1.57 -26.24 6.27
CA ILE A 303 1.75 -24.95 5.61
C ILE A 303 2.70 -24.11 6.45
N VAL A 304 3.72 -23.55 5.83
CA VAL A 304 4.67 -22.62 6.44
C VAL A 304 4.53 -21.28 5.74
N ARG A 305 4.35 -20.20 6.52
CA ARG A 305 4.33 -18.84 5.99
C ARG A 305 5.62 -18.14 6.37
N ALA A 306 6.09 -17.28 5.48
CA ALA A 306 7.19 -16.40 5.79
C ALA A 306 6.81 -15.43 6.91
N GLU A 307 7.69 -15.28 7.91
CA GLU A 307 7.48 -14.30 8.99
C GLU A 307 7.60 -12.86 8.49
N LYS A 308 8.53 -12.62 7.56
CA LYS A 308 8.82 -11.30 6.99
C LYS A 308 8.72 -11.37 5.47
N PRO A 309 8.11 -10.35 4.82
CA PRO A 309 8.13 -10.25 3.38
C PRO A 309 9.54 -9.93 2.89
N ALA A 310 9.84 -10.28 1.63
CA ALA A 310 10.94 -9.67 0.91
C ALA A 310 10.47 -8.36 0.28
N ARG A 311 11.34 -7.35 0.30
CA ARG A 311 11.13 -6.08 -0.39
C ARG A 311 11.91 -6.02 -1.69
N LEU A 312 11.29 -5.37 -2.67
CA LEU A 312 11.81 -5.16 -4.00
C LEU A 312 11.44 -3.74 -4.44
N THR A 313 12.40 -2.99 -4.97
CA THR A 313 12.16 -1.70 -5.61
C THR A 313 12.45 -1.83 -7.11
N VAL A 314 11.47 -1.53 -7.96
CA VAL A 314 11.63 -1.48 -9.41
C VAL A 314 11.77 -0.03 -9.85
N ASN A 315 12.91 0.30 -10.46
CA ASN A 315 13.17 1.66 -10.95
C ASN A 315 12.43 1.96 -12.25
N ALA A 316 12.04 3.23 -12.44
CA ALA A 316 11.65 3.74 -13.75
C ALA A 316 12.85 3.77 -14.71
N ARG A 317 12.61 3.60 -16.02
CA ARG A 317 13.67 3.85 -17.03
C ARG A 317 13.90 5.36 -17.14
N ALA A 318 15.15 5.76 -17.37
CA ALA A 318 15.45 7.09 -17.88
C ALA A 318 14.63 7.34 -19.17
N GLY A 319 13.80 8.40 -19.17
CA GLY A 319 12.98 8.80 -20.31
C GLY A 319 11.67 8.02 -20.53
N GLN A 320 11.33 7.07 -19.66
CA GLN A 320 10.00 6.46 -19.67
C GLN A 320 9.20 7.05 -18.50
N LEU A 321 8.13 7.78 -18.80
CA LEU A 321 7.16 8.20 -17.79
C LEU A 321 6.79 6.96 -16.96
N PRO A 322 6.72 7.08 -15.62
CA PRO A 322 6.27 6.00 -14.78
C PRO A 322 4.95 5.47 -15.35
N VAL A 323 4.77 4.16 -15.35
CA VAL A 323 3.41 3.64 -15.56
C VAL A 323 2.58 4.26 -14.45
N ARG A 324 1.61 5.10 -14.84
CA ARG A 324 0.91 6.02 -13.95
C ARG A 324 0.53 5.33 -12.63
N THR A 325 1.32 5.56 -11.59
CA THR A 325 0.97 5.16 -10.21
C THR A 325 -0.38 5.75 -9.81
N PHE A 326 -0.67 6.89 -10.42
CA PHE A 326 -1.92 7.62 -10.33
C PHE A 326 -2.90 7.24 -11.43
N ARG A 327 -4.01 6.61 -11.07
CA ARG A 327 -5.17 6.47 -11.96
C ARG A 327 -6.00 7.75 -11.89
N LYS A 328 -6.22 8.39 -13.04
CA LYS A 328 -7.14 9.51 -13.18
C LYS A 328 -8.58 9.00 -13.21
N LEU A 329 -9.43 9.56 -12.36
CA LEU A 329 -10.86 9.32 -12.29
C LEU A 329 -11.57 10.60 -12.77
N ARG A 330 -12.55 10.44 -13.66
CA ARG A 330 -13.44 11.54 -14.03
C ARG A 330 -14.48 11.70 -12.92
N PRO A 331 -15.00 12.92 -12.67
CA PRO A 331 -16.21 13.09 -11.90
C PRO A 331 -17.28 12.16 -12.47
N SER A 332 -17.89 11.32 -11.65
CA SER A 332 -19.13 10.65 -12.06
C SER A 332 -20.14 11.76 -12.33
N GLU A 333 -20.69 11.83 -13.55
CA GLU A 333 -21.87 12.64 -13.82
C GLU A 333 -22.92 12.28 -12.76
N GLY A 334 -23.20 13.22 -11.85
CA GLY A 334 -24.29 13.08 -10.88
C GLY A 334 -25.61 12.90 -11.62
N PRO A 335 -26.63 12.31 -10.96
CA PRO A 335 -27.89 12.00 -11.63
C PRO A 335 -28.47 13.28 -12.22
N SER A 336 -28.74 13.24 -13.52
CA SER A 336 -29.47 14.27 -14.26
C SER A 336 -30.69 14.67 -13.46
N ARG A 337 -30.66 15.90 -12.96
CA ARG A 337 -31.81 16.60 -12.39
C ARG A 337 -32.84 16.63 -13.53
N GLU A 338 -33.87 15.79 -13.43
CA GLU A 338 -35.05 15.89 -14.27
C GLU A 338 -35.47 17.36 -14.30
N GLU A 339 -35.34 17.98 -15.47
CA GLU A 339 -36.07 19.21 -15.78
C GLU A 339 -37.55 18.84 -15.72
N SER A 340 -38.14 18.99 -14.52
CA SER A 340 -39.56 19.27 -14.39
C SER A 340 -39.83 20.59 -15.11
N GLN A 341 -40.07 20.51 -16.42
CA GLN A 341 -40.77 21.57 -17.14
C GLN A 341 -42.20 21.60 -16.60
N SER A 342 -42.40 22.45 -15.60
CA SER A 342 -43.72 22.93 -15.23
C SER A 342 -44.20 23.86 -16.34
N GLU A 343 -45.09 23.34 -17.19
CA GLU A 343 -45.95 24.16 -18.05
C GLU A 343 -46.69 25.17 -17.19
N SER A 344 -46.31 26.45 -17.33
CA SER A 344 -47.08 27.56 -16.82
C SER A 344 -48.12 27.95 -17.86
N GLU A 345 -49.37 27.56 -17.61
CA GLU A 345 -50.57 28.21 -18.14
C GLU A 345 -50.56 29.70 -17.78
N GLN A 346 -50.63 30.59 -18.79
CA GLN A 346 -51.42 31.82 -18.74
C GLN A 346 -51.59 32.44 -20.14
N ASP A 347 -52.74 32.14 -20.73
CA ASP A 347 -53.78 33.09 -21.13
C ASP A 347 -53.38 34.33 -21.96
N SER A 348 -53.80 34.35 -23.23
CA SER A 348 -54.56 35.47 -23.83
C SER A 348 -55.02 35.13 -25.25
N ALA A 349 -56.34 35.18 -25.46
CA ALA A 349 -57.06 34.91 -26.70
C ALA A 349 -57.11 36.17 -27.65
N PRO A 350 -57.94 36.19 -28.71
CA PRO A 350 -57.53 36.24 -30.12
C PRO A 350 -57.84 37.59 -30.81
N PRO A 351 -57.53 37.76 -32.10
CA PRO A 351 -58.59 37.69 -33.14
C PRO A 351 -58.07 36.96 -34.40
N GLY A 352 -58.83 36.47 -35.36
CA GLY A 352 -60.17 36.78 -35.84
C GLY A 352 -60.12 36.67 -37.37
N ASP A 353 -61.14 36.03 -37.91
CA ASP A 353 -61.65 36.07 -39.29
C ASP A 353 -60.96 35.38 -40.48
N ASP A 354 -61.83 34.57 -41.11
CA ASP A 354 -62.08 34.37 -42.54
C ASP A 354 -61.00 33.78 -43.45
N SER A 355 -61.25 32.57 -43.95
CA SER A 355 -61.81 32.40 -45.32
C SER A 355 -61.76 30.93 -45.76
N SER A 356 -62.95 30.36 -46.00
CA SER A 356 -63.36 29.50 -47.14
C SER A 356 -62.35 28.50 -47.78
N VAL A 357 -62.61 27.18 -47.70
CA VAL A 357 -63.31 26.31 -48.70
C VAL A 357 -62.40 25.62 -49.75
N ALA A 358 -62.64 24.31 -49.88
CA ALA A 358 -62.34 23.35 -50.97
C ALA A 358 -60.87 22.92 -51.15
N GLU A 359 -60.55 21.64 -51.34
CA GLU A 359 -61.31 20.52 -51.94
C GLU A 359 -60.91 19.17 -51.32
#